data_AF-A0A966LBQ7-F1
#
_entry.id   AF-A0A966LBQ7-F1
#
_cell.length_a   1.000
_cell.length_b   1.000
_cell.length_c   1.000
_cell.angle_alpha   90.00
_cell.angle_beta   90.00
_cell.angle_gamma   90.00
#
_symmetry.space_group_name_H-M   'P 1'
#
loop_
_entity.id
_entity.type
_entity.pdbx_description
1 polymer ?
#
loop_
_entity_poly.entity_id
_entity_poly.type
_entity_poly.pdbx_seq_one_letter_code
_entity_poly.pdbx_strand_id
1 'polypeptide(L)'
;MEDRIFADAHNLKKLIREAEALADESIIAMARLKQAMLAARQNPLVEIHTGQRALVRLTEAESQALAMSSNLLRVHDELSKVARIHAAGDTGMPTTIPDAELAAIPAGRERVPA
;
A
#
# COMPACT_ATOMS: atom_id res chain seq x y z
N MET A 1 -19.97 27.05 0.39
CA MET A 1 -19.03 26.78 -0.72
C MET A 1 -17.66 26.41 -0.17
N GLU A 2 -17.14 27.21 0.75
CA GLU A 2 -15.92 26.92 1.54
C GLU A 2 -15.98 25.56 2.25
N ASP A 3 -17.08 25.26 2.97
CA ASP A 3 -17.29 23.94 3.62
C ASP A 3 -17.17 22.72 2.69
N ARG A 4 -17.53 22.88 1.41
CA ARG A 4 -17.47 21.78 0.44
C ARG A 4 -16.03 21.49 0.04
N ILE A 5 -15.21 22.52 -0.12
CA ILE A 5 -13.78 22.40 -0.45
C ILE A 5 -13.05 21.67 0.67
N PHE A 6 -13.34 22.01 1.94
CA PHE A 6 -12.76 21.33 3.09
C PHE A 6 -13.17 19.85 3.18
N ALA A 7 -14.47 19.57 2.99
CA ALA A 7 -14.96 18.20 2.98
C ALA A 7 -14.32 17.35 1.86
N ASP A 8 -14.20 17.91 0.66
CA ASP A 8 -13.58 17.23 -0.48
C ASP A 8 -12.08 16.99 -0.24
N ALA A 9 -11.36 17.96 0.33
CA ALA A 9 -9.94 17.81 0.69
C ALA A 9 -9.71 16.70 1.74
N HIS A 10 -10.57 16.64 2.78
CA HIS A 10 -10.52 15.57 3.78
C HIS A 10 -10.79 14.19 3.16
N ASN A 11 -11.76 14.10 2.25
CA ASN A 11 -12.07 12.86 1.57
C ASN A 11 -10.90 12.39 0.68
N LEU A 12 -10.33 13.28 -0.12
CA LEU A 12 -9.16 12.97 -0.96
C LEU A 12 -7.96 12.49 -0.13
N LYS A 13 -7.72 13.11 1.03
CA LYS A 13 -6.64 12.70 1.96
C LYS A 13 -6.85 11.28 2.52
N LYS A 14 -8.09 10.85 2.73
CA LYS A 14 -8.39 9.47 3.13
C LYS A 14 -8.17 8.51 1.98
N LEU A 15 -8.76 8.80 0.82
CA LEU A 15 -8.70 7.96 -0.37
C LEU A 15 -7.26 7.73 -0.86
N ILE A 16 -6.39 8.76 -0.80
CA ILE A 16 -4.99 8.58 -1.22
C ILE A 16 -4.23 7.61 -0.30
N ARG A 17 -4.47 7.66 1.01
CA ARG A 17 -3.85 6.73 1.98
C ARG A 17 -4.36 5.31 1.82
N GLU A 18 -5.66 5.14 1.54
CA GLU A 18 -6.25 3.84 1.23
C GLU A 18 -5.65 3.27 -0.06
N ALA A 19 -5.46 4.10 -1.09
CA ALA A 19 -4.83 3.69 -2.34
C ALA A 19 -3.35 3.28 -2.15
N GLU A 20 -2.59 4.01 -1.32
CA GLU A 20 -1.21 3.66 -0.95
C GLU A 20 -1.16 2.31 -0.21
N ALA A 21 -2.01 2.10 0.78
CA ALA A 21 -2.08 0.83 1.51
C ALA A 21 -2.42 -0.35 0.59
N LEU A 22 -3.37 -0.17 -0.33
CA LEU A 22 -3.74 -1.19 -1.31
C LEU A 22 -2.59 -1.51 -2.28
N ALA A 23 -1.78 -0.51 -2.65
CA ALA A 23 -0.60 -0.73 -3.49
C ALA A 23 0.43 -1.62 -2.77
N ASP A 24 0.67 -1.39 -1.48
CA ASP A 24 1.57 -2.20 -0.66
C ASP A 24 1.05 -3.64 -0.50
N GLU A 25 -0.25 -3.80 -0.22
CA GLU A 25 -0.89 -5.12 -0.15
C GLU A 25 -0.75 -5.91 -1.46
N SER A 26 -0.89 -5.22 -2.60
CA SER A 26 -0.71 -5.82 -3.93
C SER A 26 0.72 -6.31 -4.14
N ILE A 27 1.72 -5.53 -3.72
CA ILE A 27 3.14 -5.91 -3.79
C ILE A 27 3.42 -7.12 -2.89
N ILE A 28 2.85 -7.16 -1.67
CA ILE A 28 2.96 -8.31 -0.76
C ILE A 28 2.35 -9.57 -1.40
N ALA A 29 1.18 -9.46 -2.04
CA ALA A 29 0.54 -10.58 -2.71
C ALA A 29 1.39 -11.13 -3.86
N MET A 30 1.99 -10.24 -4.68
CA MET A 30 2.91 -10.63 -5.75
C MET A 30 4.17 -11.31 -5.21
N ALA A 31 4.77 -10.79 -4.14
CA ALA A 31 5.94 -11.40 -3.50
C ALA A 31 5.64 -12.83 -3.00
N ARG A 32 4.48 -13.05 -2.38
CA ARG A 32 4.02 -14.39 -1.95
C ARG A 32 3.84 -15.32 -3.14
N LEU A 33 3.26 -14.85 -4.24
CA LEU A 33 3.12 -15.62 -5.47
C LEU A 33 4.49 -16.00 -6.04
N LYS A 34 5.44 -15.06 -6.12
CA LYS A 34 6.80 -15.31 -6.60
C LYS A 34 7.50 -16.37 -5.77
N GLN A 35 7.38 -16.31 -4.44
CA GLN A 35 7.92 -17.31 -3.53
C GLN A 35 7.33 -18.70 -3.81
N ALA A 36 6.00 -18.80 -3.96
CA ALA A 36 5.34 -20.06 -4.28
C ALA A 36 5.80 -20.64 -5.64
N MET A 37 5.97 -19.79 -6.66
CA MET A 37 6.48 -20.20 -7.97
C MET A 37 7.92 -20.73 -7.89
N LEU A 38 8.79 -20.07 -7.12
CA LEU A 38 10.17 -20.51 -6.92
C LEU A 38 10.25 -21.82 -6.13
N ALA A 39 9.40 -22.00 -5.12
CA ALA A 39 9.30 -23.25 -4.37
C ALA A 39 8.81 -24.40 -5.27
N ALA A 40 7.80 -24.16 -6.11
CA ALA A 40 7.30 -25.15 -7.06
C ALA A 40 8.37 -25.60 -8.06
N ARG A 41 9.31 -24.72 -8.45
CA ARG A 41 10.45 -25.06 -9.33
C ARG A 41 11.49 -25.97 -8.67
N GLN A 42 11.46 -26.13 -7.35
CA GLN A 42 12.32 -27.10 -6.66
C GLN A 42 11.80 -28.54 -6.81
N ASN A 43 10.61 -28.75 -7.40
CA ASN A 43 10.08 -30.09 -7.65
C ASN A 43 10.96 -30.83 -8.70
N PRO A 44 11.60 -31.96 -8.36
CA PRO A 44 12.45 -32.71 -9.29
C PRO A 44 11.70 -33.29 -10.50
N LEU A 45 10.37 -33.39 -10.43
CA LEU A 45 9.51 -33.87 -11.52
C LEU A 45 9.17 -32.76 -12.54
N VAL A 46 9.61 -31.53 -12.31
CA VAL A 46 9.35 -30.36 -13.15
C VAL A 46 10.66 -29.90 -13.78
N GLU A 47 10.67 -29.66 -15.09
CA GLU A 47 11.87 -29.17 -15.77
C GLU A 47 12.26 -27.79 -15.23
N ILE A 48 13.56 -27.55 -15.04
CA ILE A 48 14.10 -26.32 -14.42
C ILE A 48 13.60 -25.04 -15.10
N HIS A 49 13.37 -25.08 -16.42
CA HIS A 49 12.95 -23.93 -17.22
C HIS A 49 11.41 -23.76 -17.27
N THR A 50 10.65 -24.72 -16.73
CA THR A 50 9.20 -24.63 -16.63
C THR A 50 8.81 -23.46 -15.74
N GLY A 51 7.88 -22.62 -16.22
CA GLY A 51 7.43 -21.43 -15.50
C GLY A 51 8.39 -20.23 -15.57
N GLN A 52 9.55 -20.33 -16.23
CA GLN A 52 10.48 -19.21 -16.36
C GLN A 52 9.83 -17.98 -17.03
N ARG A 53 9.10 -18.21 -18.14
CA ARG A 53 8.36 -17.14 -18.82
C ARG A 53 7.29 -16.50 -17.92
N ALA A 54 6.69 -17.28 -17.03
CA ALA A 54 5.72 -16.76 -16.06
C ALA A 54 6.42 -15.91 -14.98
N LEU A 55 7.60 -16.32 -14.49
CA LEU A 55 8.39 -15.53 -13.54
C LEU A 55 8.88 -14.20 -14.13
N VAL A 56 9.27 -14.20 -15.41
CA VAL A 56 9.64 -12.97 -16.13
C VAL A 56 8.43 -12.03 -16.17
N ARG A 57 7.26 -12.51 -16.59
CA ARG A 57 6.02 -11.70 -16.62
C ARG A 57 5.58 -11.22 -15.25
N LEU A 58 5.72 -12.05 -14.21
CA LEU A 58 5.45 -11.62 -12.83
C LEU A 58 6.40 -10.50 -12.41
N THR A 59 7.68 -10.59 -12.76
CA THR A 59 8.66 -9.55 -12.45
C THR A 59 8.36 -8.24 -13.22
N GLU A 60 7.88 -8.32 -14.45
CA GLU A 60 7.40 -7.16 -15.21
C GLU A 60 6.19 -6.50 -14.52
N ALA A 61 5.23 -7.31 -14.05
CA ALA A 61 4.08 -6.82 -13.30
C ALA A 61 4.48 -6.18 -11.95
N GLU A 62 5.41 -6.78 -11.22
CA GLU A 62 5.98 -6.20 -9.98
C GLU A 62 6.64 -4.84 -10.24
N SER A 63 7.41 -4.70 -11.33
CA SER A 63 8.03 -3.44 -11.72
C SER A 63 6.99 -2.36 -12.02
N GLN A 64 5.91 -2.71 -12.74
CA GLN A 64 4.80 -1.81 -13.02
C GLN A 64 4.07 -1.37 -11.75
N ALA A 65 3.87 -2.29 -10.80
CA ALA A 65 3.25 -1.98 -9.51
C ALA A 65 4.11 -1.03 -8.66
N LEU A 66 5.43 -1.20 -8.65
CA LEU A 66 6.35 -0.28 -7.97
C LEU A 66 6.35 1.12 -8.62
N ALA A 67 6.31 1.18 -9.95
CA ALA A 67 6.19 2.44 -10.67
C ALA A 67 4.85 3.15 -10.37
N MET A 68 3.75 2.39 -10.31
CA MET A 68 2.44 2.88 -9.89
C MET A 68 2.47 3.45 -8.47
N SER A 69 3.00 2.70 -7.50
CA SER A 69 3.16 3.16 -6.11
C SER A 69 3.97 4.47 -6.02
N SER A 70 5.08 4.55 -6.76
CA SER A 70 5.88 5.78 -6.85
C SER A 70 5.09 6.96 -7.42
N ASN A 71 4.19 6.73 -8.39
CA ASN A 71 3.33 7.76 -8.94
C ASN A 71 2.24 8.18 -7.95
N LEU A 72 1.69 7.25 -7.15
CA LEU A 72 0.74 7.58 -6.08
C LEU A 72 1.36 8.53 -5.04
N LEU A 73 2.62 8.29 -4.63
CA LEU A 73 3.34 9.19 -3.71
C LEU A 73 3.49 10.61 -4.28
N ARG A 74 3.72 10.74 -5.59
CA ARG A 74 3.78 12.05 -6.26
C ARG A 74 2.41 12.73 -6.30
N VAL A 75 1.35 11.98 -6.59
CA VAL A 75 -0.03 12.48 -6.53
C VAL A 75 -0.37 12.97 -5.12
N HIS A 76 0.03 12.22 -4.08
CA HIS A 76 -0.14 12.64 -2.69
C HIS A 76 0.58 13.96 -2.39
N ASP A 77 1.84 14.12 -2.81
CA ASP A 77 2.57 15.37 -2.64
C ASP A 77 1.89 16.56 -3.35
N GLU A 78 1.47 16.38 -4.60
CA GLU A 78 0.76 17.43 -5.36
C GLU A 78 -0.59 17.79 -4.72
N LEU A 79 -1.40 16.82 -4.31
CA LEU A 79 -2.66 17.07 -3.61
C LEU A 79 -2.42 17.77 -2.26
N SER A 80 -1.33 17.45 -1.57
CA SER A 80 -0.95 18.11 -0.32
C SER A 80 -0.57 19.58 -0.53
N LYS A 81 0.11 19.91 -1.64
CA LYS A 81 0.40 21.30 -2.04
C LYS A 81 -0.89 22.08 -2.30
N VAL A 82 -1.80 21.51 -3.08
CA VAL A 82 -3.10 22.12 -3.41
C VAL A 82 -3.94 22.35 -2.15
N ALA A 83 -4.01 21.35 -1.25
CA ALA A 83 -4.75 21.45 0.00
C ALA A 83 -4.24 22.59 0.90
N ARG A 84 -2.92 22.82 0.96
CA ARG A 84 -2.36 23.94 1.74
C ARG A 84 -2.82 25.31 1.25
N ILE A 85 -3.03 25.46 -0.05
CA ILE A 85 -3.43 26.73 -0.68
C ILE A 85 -4.94 26.95 -0.56
N HIS A 86 -5.74 25.91 -0.86
CA HIS A 86 -7.18 26.05 -1.08
C HIS A 86 -8.05 25.59 0.08
N ALA A 87 -7.52 24.74 0.96
CA ALA A 87 -8.28 24.14 2.05
C ALA A 87 -7.62 24.40 3.40
N ALA A 88 -7.00 25.60 3.55
CA ALA A 88 -6.27 26.09 4.73
C ALA A 88 -5.51 24.99 5.47
N GLY A 89 -4.21 24.87 5.18
CA GLY A 89 -3.35 23.76 5.63
C GLY A 89 -3.69 23.13 6.98
N ASP A 90 -3.65 21.79 7.00
CA ASP A 90 -3.96 20.93 8.16
C ASP A 90 -3.55 21.58 9.48
N THR A 91 -4.54 22.00 10.28
CA THR A 91 -4.33 22.57 11.61
C THR A 91 -3.83 21.53 12.62
N GLY A 92 -3.53 20.30 12.17
CA GLY A 92 -3.10 19.20 13.01
C GLY A 92 -4.28 18.56 13.73
N MET A 93 -5.47 18.56 13.13
CA MET A 93 -6.63 17.87 13.68
C MET A 93 -6.28 16.39 13.87
N PRO A 94 -6.19 15.91 15.13
CA PRO A 94 -5.78 14.54 15.40
C PRO A 94 -6.71 13.57 14.69
N THR A 95 -6.14 12.56 14.03
CA THR A 95 -6.94 11.45 13.52
C THR A 95 -7.44 10.68 14.74
N THR A 96 -8.69 10.92 15.14
CA THR A 96 -9.35 10.18 16.22
C THR A 96 -9.70 8.79 15.71
N ILE A 97 -8.89 7.80 16.08
CA ILE A 97 -9.22 6.39 15.89
C ILE A 97 -10.19 6.00 17.02
N PRO A 98 -11.41 5.52 16.73
CA PRO A 98 -12.31 5.04 17.77
C PRO A 98 -11.67 3.90 18.56
N ASP A 99 -11.84 3.87 19.89
CA ASP A 99 -11.24 2.85 20.77
C ASP A 99 -11.58 1.40 20.34
N ALA A 100 -12.73 1.21 19.71
CA ALA A 100 -13.15 -0.07 19.14
C ALA A 100 -12.23 -0.58 18.01
N GLU A 101 -11.63 0.33 17.23
CA GLU A 101 -10.68 -0.01 16.16
C GLU A 101 -9.27 -0.27 16.72
N LEU A 102 -8.89 0.39 17.83
CA LEU A 102 -7.64 0.10 18.55
C LEU A 102 -7.66 -1.28 19.22
N ALA A 103 -8.82 -1.69 19.76
CA ALA A 103 -8.99 -2.96 20.45
C ALA A 103 -8.94 -4.19 19.52
N ALA A 104 -9.10 -3.99 18.20
CA ALA A 104 -9.09 -5.06 17.21
C ALA A 104 -7.67 -5.55 16.85
N ILE A 105 -6.61 -4.85 17.28
CA ILE A 105 -5.23 -5.27 17.07
C ILE A 105 -4.78 -6.05 18.31
N PRO A 106 -4.67 -7.40 18.28
CA PRO A 106 -4.05 -8.12 19.37
C PRO A 106 -2.58 -7.69 19.45
N ALA A 107 -2.25 -6.92 20.48
CA ALA A 107 -0.88 -6.57 20.82
C ALA A 107 -0.10 -7.87 21.03
N GLY A 108 0.66 -8.28 20.01
CA GLY A 108 1.59 -9.39 20.12
C GLY A 108 2.59 -9.03 21.21
N ARG A 109 2.49 -9.68 22.38
CA ARG A 109 3.49 -9.60 23.44
C ARG A 109 4.85 -9.89 22.83
N GLU A 110 5.66 -8.86 22.68
CA GLU A 110 7.09 -8.98 22.43
C GLU A 110 7.65 -9.78 23.60
N ARG A 111 8.09 -11.01 23.33
CA ARG A 111 8.73 -11.87 24.33
C ARG A 111 10.08 -11.25 24.64
N VAL A 112 10.19 -10.62 25.81
CA VAL A 112 11.48 -10.27 26.41
C VAL A 112 12.26 -11.57 26.61
N PRO A 113 13.45 -11.76 26.01
CA PRO A 113 14.29 -12.92 26.31
C PRO A 113 14.86 -12.80 27.73
N ALA A 114 15.07 -13.97 28.34
CA ALA A 114 15.36 -14.20 29.75
C ALA A 114 16.62 -13.52 30.30
#